data_AF-A0A9E6FE21-F1
#
_entry.id   AF-A0A9E6FE21-F1
#
_cell.length_a   1.000
_cell.length_b   1.000
_cell.length_c   1.000
_cell.angle_alpha   90.00
_cell.angle_beta   90.00
_cell.angle_gamma   90.00
#
_symmetry.space_group_name_H-M   'P 1'
#
loop_
_entity.id
_entity.type
_entity.pdbx_description
1 polymer ?
#
loop_
_entity_poly.entity_id
_entity_poly.type
_entity_poly.pdbx_seq_one_letter_code
_entity_poly.pdbx_strand_id
1 'polypeptide(L)'
;MSETPIQSEAQGTGAVTPKIAPPAVHTEVKDTRHMRPEVLSFVSLFLLGISVLFFTLWFTEMQKTEVMSPVVMDESEQTEEVAALQYVMPEMLPSVGTVELPEPEMLKGMPVEEAIAIRRSKRAYTQDAISIADLSQMLWAGQGQTDESGHRAAPSGRGTYPHTLYAVVRNVEGVEPGLYRYEPATHSLSDMGVADAGDKLNAAKVQDNSQNAPVVIVLSTAYAKSEAKFPDSAEMNADLEAGHIGQNLYLQAESLGLGTVVTGGFSSDSVVSELGLDPNESVTYLIPFGHPAAEVEAVH
;
A
#
# COMPACT_ATOMS: atom_id res chain seq x y z
N MET A 1 77.48 12.68 -13.83
CA MET A 1 77.56 12.58 -15.31
C MET A 1 76.12 12.74 -15.80
N SER A 2 75.63 13.97 -16.02
CA SER A 2 75.83 14.82 -17.22
C SER A 2 75.29 14.06 -18.46
N GLU A 3 74.33 14.55 -19.25
CA GLU A 3 74.08 15.91 -19.75
C GLU A 3 72.63 16.07 -20.24
N THR A 4 72.05 17.26 -20.03
CA THR A 4 71.11 17.98 -20.95
C THR A 4 72.01 18.85 -21.87
N PRO A 5 71.64 19.40 -23.05
CA PRO A 5 70.35 20.03 -23.46
C PRO A 5 70.00 19.81 -24.98
N ILE A 6 69.01 20.37 -25.70
CA ILE A 6 68.59 21.76 -25.98
C ILE A 6 67.21 21.76 -26.69
N GLN A 7 66.47 22.85 -26.49
CA GLN A 7 65.18 23.27 -27.06
C GLN A 7 65.17 23.55 -28.58
N SER A 8 63.99 23.52 -29.21
CA SER A 8 63.68 24.48 -30.29
C SER A 8 62.22 24.93 -30.23
N GLU A 9 62.05 26.24 -30.04
CA GLU A 9 60.82 27.00 -30.19
C GLU A 9 60.36 27.03 -31.66
N ALA A 10 59.04 27.00 -31.88
CA ALA A 10 58.44 27.58 -33.07
C ALA A 10 57.21 28.39 -32.64
N GLN A 11 57.32 29.70 -32.85
CA GLN A 11 56.34 30.73 -32.59
C GLN A 11 55.14 30.58 -33.54
N GLY A 12 53.93 30.63 -32.99
CA GLY A 12 52.68 30.77 -33.75
C GLY A 12 51.91 31.98 -33.23
N THR A 13 52.21 33.15 -33.79
CA THR A 13 51.45 34.38 -33.62
C THR A 13 50.13 34.28 -34.39
N GLY A 14 48.99 34.38 -33.70
CA GLY A 14 47.66 34.40 -34.33
C GLY A 14 46.68 35.23 -33.51
N ALA A 15 46.52 36.48 -33.94
CA ALA A 15 45.64 37.54 -33.46
C ALA A 15 44.37 37.12 -32.69
N VAL A 16 44.20 37.71 -31.51
CA VAL A 16 42.94 37.81 -30.77
C VAL A 16 42.03 38.76 -31.53
N THR A 17 41.01 38.24 -32.21
CA THR A 17 39.91 39.05 -32.76
C THR A 17 38.87 39.35 -31.67
N PRO A 18 38.42 40.61 -31.52
CA PRO A 18 37.41 40.95 -30.52
C PRO A 18 36.05 40.36 -30.91
N LYS A 19 35.39 39.75 -29.93
CA LYS A 19 34.03 39.19 -30.05
C LYS A 19 33.05 40.36 -30.19
N ILE A 20 32.69 40.70 -31.43
CA ILE A 20 31.65 41.69 -31.73
C ILE A 20 30.30 41.07 -31.31
N ALA A 21 29.64 41.70 -30.34
CA ALA A 21 28.26 41.36 -29.97
C ALA A 21 27.33 41.68 -31.15
N PRO A 22 26.34 40.82 -31.47
CA PRO A 22 25.37 41.14 -32.51
C PRO A 22 24.54 42.37 -32.11
N PRO A 23 24.13 43.22 -33.07
CA PRO A 23 23.31 44.38 -32.77
C PRO A 23 21.96 43.94 -32.17
N ALA A 24 21.51 44.62 -31.12
CA ALA A 24 20.18 44.46 -30.59
C ALA A 24 19.15 44.82 -31.69
N VAL A 25 18.53 43.81 -32.27
CA VAL A 25 17.37 43.99 -33.14
C VAL A 25 16.19 44.29 -32.23
N HIS A 26 15.86 45.58 -32.10
CA HIS A 26 14.53 45.97 -31.64
C HIS A 26 13.52 45.51 -32.69
N THR A 27 12.95 44.32 -32.46
CA THR A 27 11.70 43.91 -33.10
C THR A 27 10.59 44.68 -32.40
N GLU A 28 10.18 45.79 -33.01
CA GLU A 28 8.91 46.42 -32.69
C GLU A 28 7.81 45.42 -33.07
N VAL A 29 7.37 44.64 -32.08
CA VAL A 29 6.18 43.79 -32.22
C VAL A 29 5.01 44.75 -32.34
N LYS A 30 4.54 44.96 -33.58
CA LYS A 30 3.25 45.58 -33.84
C LYS A 30 2.20 44.68 -33.20
N ASP A 31 1.73 45.06 -32.01
CA ASP A 31 0.62 44.43 -31.34
C ASP A 31 -0.64 44.62 -32.19
N THR A 32 -0.99 43.60 -32.98
CA THR A 32 -2.20 43.58 -33.80
C THR A 32 -3.32 42.76 -33.17
N ARG A 33 -3.42 42.71 -31.83
CA ARG A 33 -4.56 42.09 -31.15
C ARG A 33 -5.22 42.99 -30.11
N HIS A 34 -5.40 44.27 -30.43
CA HIS A 34 -6.43 45.06 -29.78
C HIS A 34 -7.77 44.83 -30.50
N MET A 35 -8.55 43.86 -30.01
CA MET A 35 -9.99 43.81 -30.31
C MET A 35 -10.61 45.11 -29.82
N ARG A 36 -11.36 45.79 -30.69
CA ARG A 36 -12.06 47.02 -30.31
C ARG A 36 -12.94 46.73 -29.08
N PRO A 37 -13.04 47.64 -28.09
CA PRO A 37 -13.80 47.41 -26.87
C PRO A 37 -15.26 47.01 -27.13
N GLU A 38 -15.84 47.43 -28.26
CA GLU A 38 -17.15 47.01 -28.77
C GLU A 38 -17.23 45.50 -29.05
N VAL A 39 -16.19 44.89 -29.62
CA VAL A 39 -16.09 43.45 -29.91
C VAL A 39 -15.90 42.65 -28.62
N LEU A 40 -15.13 43.18 -27.67
CA LEU A 40 -14.93 42.54 -26.36
C LEU A 40 -16.25 42.50 -25.56
N SER A 41 -17.00 43.61 -25.58
CA SER A 41 -18.35 43.66 -25.00
C SER A 41 -19.31 42.67 -25.65
N PHE A 42 -19.26 42.56 -26.98
CA PHE A 42 -20.11 41.62 -27.72
C PHE A 42 -19.79 40.16 -27.38
N VAL A 43 -18.51 39.79 -27.29
CA VAL A 43 -18.07 38.44 -26.90
C VAL A 43 -18.45 38.14 -25.44
N SER A 44 -18.32 39.09 -24.52
CA SER A 44 -18.74 38.91 -23.12
C SER A 44 -20.25 38.75 -22.97
N LEU A 45 -21.06 39.53 -23.69
CA LEU A 45 -22.53 39.38 -23.72
C LEU A 45 -22.96 38.05 -24.36
N PHE A 46 -22.26 37.61 -25.41
CA PHE A 46 -22.53 36.34 -26.07
C PHE A 46 -22.21 35.14 -25.17
N LEU A 47 -21.07 35.16 -24.47
CA LEU A 47 -20.71 34.12 -23.49
C LEU A 47 -21.66 34.11 -22.28
N LEU A 48 -22.10 35.28 -21.80
CA LEU A 48 -23.11 35.37 -20.74
C LEU A 48 -24.45 34.75 -21.19
N GLY A 49 -24.87 35.00 -22.44
CA GLY A 49 -26.08 34.42 -23.03
C GLY A 49 -26.01 32.89 -23.16
N ILE A 50 -24.86 32.36 -23.57
CA ILE A 50 -24.62 30.90 -23.62
C ILE A 50 -24.71 30.30 -22.20
N SER A 51 -24.09 30.93 -21.20
CA SER A 51 -24.13 30.44 -19.81
C SER A 51 -25.55 30.45 -19.23
N VAL A 52 -26.36 31.48 -19.52
CA VAL A 52 -27.77 31.53 -19.09
C VAL A 52 -28.59 30.45 -19.79
N LEU A 53 -28.38 30.23 -21.09
CA LEU A 53 -29.07 29.16 -21.83
C LEU A 53 -28.71 27.77 -21.29
N PHE A 54 -27.42 27.51 -21.06
CA PHE A 54 -26.95 26.27 -20.43
C PHE A 54 -27.52 26.08 -19.03
N PHE A 55 -27.58 27.14 -18.22
CA PHE A 55 -28.17 27.07 -16.88
C PHE A 55 -29.67 26.79 -16.96
N THR A 56 -30.41 27.42 -17.87
CA THR A 56 -31.85 27.13 -18.05
C THR A 56 -32.10 25.72 -18.55
N LEU A 57 -31.28 25.20 -19.48
CA LEU A 57 -31.40 23.83 -19.99
C LEU A 57 -31.04 22.81 -18.89
N TRP A 58 -29.93 23.03 -18.18
CA TRP A 58 -29.53 22.21 -17.05
C TRP A 58 -30.56 22.24 -15.92
N PHE A 59 -31.11 23.41 -15.58
CA PHE A 59 -32.15 23.55 -14.56
C PHE A 59 -33.46 22.87 -14.97
N THR A 60 -33.83 22.96 -16.26
CA THR A 60 -35.00 22.24 -16.80
C THR A 60 -34.77 20.72 -16.76
N GLU A 61 -33.55 20.26 -17.01
CA GLU A 61 -33.19 18.83 -16.92
C GLU A 61 -33.15 18.34 -15.46
N MET A 62 -32.67 19.18 -14.53
CA MET A 62 -32.74 18.93 -13.09
C MET A 62 -34.18 18.89 -12.55
N GLN A 63 -35.15 19.51 -13.24
CA GLN A 63 -36.57 19.38 -12.89
C GLN A 63 -37.23 18.13 -13.48
N LYS A 64 -36.60 17.45 -14.45
CA LYS A 64 -37.09 16.20 -15.06
C LYS A 64 -36.59 14.93 -14.40
N THR A 65 -35.63 15.02 -13.46
CA THR A 65 -35.33 13.88 -12.59
C THR A 65 -36.54 13.65 -11.70
N GLU A 66 -37.43 12.78 -12.17
CA GLU A 66 -38.54 12.24 -11.42
C GLU A 66 -38.01 11.80 -10.04
N VAL A 67 -38.62 12.37 -9.02
CA VAL A 67 -38.51 11.87 -7.65
C VAL A 67 -38.93 10.41 -7.72
N MET A 68 -37.96 9.49 -7.66
CA MET A 68 -38.25 8.10 -7.39
C MET A 68 -39.07 8.10 -6.10
N SER A 69 -40.33 7.70 -6.21
CA SER A 69 -41.18 7.42 -5.06
C SER A 69 -40.38 6.51 -4.12
N PRO A 70 -40.33 6.78 -2.80
CA PRO A 70 -39.67 5.88 -1.89
C PRO A 70 -40.35 4.52 -2.06
N VAL A 71 -39.57 3.52 -2.46
CA VAL A 71 -39.98 2.12 -2.31
C VAL A 71 -40.22 1.96 -0.82
N VAL A 72 -41.49 1.83 -0.43
CA VAL A 72 -41.84 1.41 0.92
C VAL A 72 -41.41 -0.05 1.00
N MET A 73 -40.18 -0.25 1.46
CA MET A 73 -39.66 -1.56 1.79
C MET A 73 -40.35 -2.00 3.07
N ASP A 74 -40.96 -3.18 3.03
CA ASP A 74 -41.56 -3.80 4.20
C ASP A 74 -40.46 -4.16 5.21
N GLU A 75 -40.34 -3.35 6.27
CA GLU A 75 -39.36 -3.54 7.34
C GLU A 75 -39.56 -4.87 8.09
N SER A 76 -40.72 -5.53 7.95
CA SER A 76 -41.04 -6.72 8.73
C SER A 76 -40.37 -8.00 8.22
N GLU A 77 -40.05 -8.12 6.93
CA GLU A 77 -39.37 -9.30 6.37
C GLU A 77 -37.83 -9.23 6.53
N GLN A 78 -37.25 -8.03 6.58
CA GLN A 78 -35.81 -7.88 6.85
C GLN A 78 -35.46 -8.10 8.33
N THR A 79 -36.40 -7.90 9.26
CA THR A 79 -36.07 -7.98 10.69
C THR A 79 -35.73 -9.42 11.12
N GLU A 80 -36.27 -10.45 10.45
CA GLU A 80 -35.95 -11.85 10.77
C GLU A 80 -34.68 -12.35 10.03
N GLU A 81 -34.45 -11.93 8.78
CA GLU A 81 -33.29 -12.39 7.99
C GLU A 81 -32.00 -11.62 8.34
N VAL A 82 -32.10 -10.32 8.68
CA VAL A 82 -30.97 -9.50 9.15
C VAL A 82 -30.62 -9.82 10.62
N ALA A 83 -31.58 -10.33 11.41
CA ALA A 83 -31.31 -10.84 12.75
C ALA A 83 -30.51 -12.16 12.74
N ALA A 84 -30.50 -12.90 11.63
CA ALA A 84 -29.76 -14.16 11.50
C ALA A 84 -28.26 -13.98 11.17
N LEU A 85 -27.81 -12.78 10.82
CA LEU A 85 -26.39 -12.43 10.64
C LEU A 85 -25.86 -11.58 11.80
N GLN A 86 -26.17 -11.99 13.03
CA GLN A 86 -25.37 -11.54 14.17
C GLN A 86 -23.96 -12.13 13.99
N TYR A 87 -23.06 -11.32 13.42
CA TYR A 87 -21.63 -11.53 13.52
C TYR A 87 -21.28 -11.81 14.98
N VAL A 88 -21.05 -13.08 15.29
CA VAL A 88 -20.39 -13.48 16.53
C VAL A 88 -18.94 -13.12 16.30
N MET A 89 -18.38 -12.26 17.16
CA MET A 89 -16.95 -12.01 17.12
C MET A 89 -16.24 -13.37 17.15
N PRO A 90 -15.24 -13.62 16.27
CA PRO A 90 -14.33 -14.74 16.40
C PRO A 90 -14.08 -15.04 17.85
N GLU A 91 -14.20 -16.30 18.23
CA GLU A 91 -13.67 -16.73 19.52
C GLU A 91 -12.17 -16.45 19.44
N MET A 92 -11.76 -15.28 19.96
CA MET A 92 -10.39 -14.81 19.93
C MET A 92 -9.60 -15.92 20.58
N LEU A 93 -8.78 -16.63 19.80
CA LEU A 93 -7.85 -17.61 20.34
C LEU A 93 -7.17 -16.96 21.56
N PRO A 94 -7.29 -17.57 22.75
CA PRO A 94 -6.85 -16.94 23.97
C PRO A 94 -5.34 -16.73 23.90
N SER A 95 -4.93 -15.47 24.05
CA SER A 95 -3.51 -15.13 24.10
C SER A 95 -2.86 -15.75 25.34
N VAL A 96 -1.69 -16.36 25.17
CA VAL A 96 -0.88 -16.88 26.28
C VAL A 96 0.21 -15.91 26.73
N GLY A 97 0.36 -14.78 26.05
CA GLY A 97 1.37 -13.76 26.34
C GLY A 97 1.30 -12.56 25.41
N THR A 98 1.97 -11.47 25.78
CA THR A 98 2.04 -10.25 24.98
C THR A 98 3.50 -9.88 24.74
N VAL A 99 3.84 -9.51 23.51
CA VAL A 99 5.12 -8.91 23.14
C VAL A 99 4.87 -7.46 22.73
N GLU A 100 5.45 -6.52 23.47
CA GLU A 100 5.40 -5.10 23.14
C GLU A 100 6.30 -4.82 21.93
N LEU A 101 5.79 -4.05 20.96
CA LEU A 101 6.55 -3.64 19.80
C LEU A 101 7.16 -2.25 20.02
N PRO A 102 8.38 -1.98 19.52
CA PRO A 102 8.90 -0.62 19.50
C PRO A 102 8.05 0.26 18.59
N GLU A 103 7.84 1.52 18.97
CA GLU A 103 7.09 2.49 18.18
C GLU A 103 7.62 2.61 16.74
N PRO A 104 6.73 2.77 15.73
CA PRO A 104 7.12 2.89 14.34
C PRO A 104 7.88 4.21 14.08
N GLU A 105 8.93 4.14 13.27
CA GLU A 105 9.72 5.30 12.87
C GLU A 105 9.11 6.01 11.66
N MET A 106 8.60 7.23 11.87
CA MET A 106 7.85 7.96 10.83
C MET A 106 8.72 8.77 9.84
N LEU A 107 9.96 9.12 10.19
CA LEU A 107 10.73 10.17 9.51
C LEU A 107 12.10 9.72 8.97
N LYS A 108 12.41 8.42 8.99
CA LYS A 108 13.73 7.89 8.61
C LYS A 108 13.72 6.94 7.40
N GLY A 109 12.59 6.83 6.72
CA GLY A 109 12.42 5.93 5.57
C GLY A 109 12.92 6.47 4.24
N MET A 110 12.95 5.58 3.25
CA MET A 110 13.13 5.89 1.83
C MET A 110 11.95 6.73 1.31
N PRO A 111 12.17 7.71 0.43
CA PRO A 111 11.08 8.41 -0.25
C PRO A 111 10.13 7.43 -0.94
N VAL A 112 8.82 7.66 -0.86
CA VAL A 112 7.83 6.74 -1.42
C VAL A 112 8.01 6.55 -2.93
N GLU A 113 8.43 7.58 -3.65
CA GLU A 113 8.72 7.54 -5.08
C GLU A 113 9.88 6.59 -5.40
N GLU A 114 10.91 6.57 -4.55
CA GLU A 114 12.05 5.68 -4.71
C GLU A 114 11.64 4.23 -4.41
N ALA A 115 10.90 4.01 -3.33
CA ALA A 115 10.36 2.68 -2.99
C ALA A 115 9.50 2.13 -4.15
N ILE A 116 8.59 2.94 -4.72
CA ILE A 116 7.76 2.56 -5.87
C ILE A 116 8.64 2.17 -7.07
N ALA A 117 9.69 2.95 -7.36
CA ALA A 117 10.55 2.72 -8.53
C ALA A 117 11.33 1.40 -8.42
N ILE A 118 11.89 1.11 -7.24
CA ILE A 118 12.76 -0.05 -7.04
C ILE A 118 12.01 -1.32 -6.65
N ARG A 119 10.76 -1.22 -6.19
CA ARG A 119 10.00 -2.35 -5.65
C ARG A 119 9.97 -3.55 -6.57
N ARG A 120 10.39 -4.71 -6.08
CA ARG A 120 10.30 -6.00 -6.77
C ARG A 120 9.86 -7.11 -5.81
N SER A 121 9.32 -8.19 -6.38
CA SER A 121 9.01 -9.40 -5.61
C SER A 121 10.29 -10.19 -5.38
N LYS A 122 10.84 -10.14 -4.17
CA LYS A 122 12.05 -10.91 -3.77
C LYS A 122 11.58 -12.16 -3.02
N ARG A 123 11.96 -13.34 -3.51
CA ARG A 123 11.40 -14.64 -3.10
C ARG A 123 12.38 -15.53 -2.34
N ALA A 124 13.63 -15.09 -2.20
CA ALA A 124 14.68 -15.79 -1.48
C ALA A 124 15.22 -14.89 -0.38
N TYR A 125 15.45 -15.48 0.79
CA TYR A 125 15.85 -14.75 1.99
C TYR A 125 17.08 -15.41 2.60
N THR A 126 17.94 -14.62 3.23
CA THR A 126 18.97 -15.16 4.11
C THR A 126 18.33 -15.74 5.36
N GLN A 127 19.11 -16.46 6.16
CA GLN A 127 18.66 -16.99 7.46
C GLN A 127 18.96 -16.03 8.62
N ASP A 128 19.40 -14.81 8.31
CA ASP A 128 19.70 -13.80 9.32
C ASP A 128 18.42 -13.36 10.02
N ALA A 129 18.54 -13.04 11.30
CA ALA A 129 17.41 -12.57 12.10
C ALA A 129 16.91 -11.22 11.58
N ILE A 130 15.59 -11.01 11.66
CA ILE A 130 14.98 -9.70 11.46
C ILE A 130 14.93 -8.98 12.80
N SER A 131 15.21 -7.68 12.82
CA SER A 131 15.10 -6.92 14.06
C SER A 131 13.64 -6.78 14.48
N ILE A 132 13.36 -6.70 15.78
CA ILE A 132 12.00 -6.43 16.27
C ILE A 132 11.46 -5.08 15.77
N ALA A 133 12.35 -4.11 15.51
CA ALA A 133 11.99 -2.82 14.93
C ALA A 133 11.48 -2.96 13.49
N ASP A 134 12.14 -3.79 12.66
CA ASP A 134 11.69 -4.05 11.30
C ASP A 134 10.36 -4.82 11.28
N LEU A 135 10.19 -5.82 12.16
CA LEU A 135 8.90 -6.50 12.33
C LEU A 135 7.79 -5.52 12.72
N SER A 136 8.06 -4.68 13.73
CA SER A 136 7.12 -3.64 14.18
C SER A 136 6.70 -2.72 13.04
N GLN A 137 7.69 -2.20 12.30
CA GLN A 137 7.46 -1.27 11.20
C GLN A 137 6.63 -1.92 10.08
N MET A 138 6.89 -3.19 9.75
CA MET A 138 6.10 -3.95 8.77
C MET A 138 4.65 -4.12 9.23
N LEU A 139 4.40 -4.55 10.47
CA LEU A 139 3.05 -4.71 11.00
C LEU A 139 2.28 -3.39 11.04
N TRP A 140 2.94 -2.31 11.45
CA TRP A 140 2.36 -0.98 11.43
C TRP A 140 2.01 -0.52 10.00
N ALA A 141 2.88 -0.72 9.02
CA ALA A 141 2.61 -0.33 7.64
C ALA A 141 1.41 -1.10 7.04
N GLY A 142 1.20 -2.35 7.46
CA GLY A 142 0.08 -3.16 7.03
C GLY A 142 -1.26 -2.74 7.66
N GLN A 143 -1.34 -2.67 8.98
CA GLN A 143 -2.59 -2.47 9.73
C GLN A 143 -2.45 -1.59 10.98
N GLY A 144 -1.33 -0.90 11.16
CA GLY A 144 -1.09 -0.04 12.31
C GLY A 144 -2.05 1.16 12.37
N GLN A 145 -2.33 1.63 13.57
CA GLN A 145 -3.15 2.81 13.81
C GLN A 145 -2.36 4.09 13.46
N THR A 146 -2.97 5.03 12.75
CA THR A 146 -2.33 6.28 12.30
C THR A 146 -2.87 7.53 12.99
N ASP A 147 -3.98 7.41 13.71
CA ASP A 147 -4.54 8.47 14.56
C ASP A 147 -5.38 7.91 15.72
N GLU A 148 -5.80 8.81 16.61
CA GLU A 148 -6.62 8.48 17.79
C GLU A 148 -8.04 7.99 17.44
N SER A 149 -8.49 8.20 16.20
CA SER A 149 -9.81 7.73 15.73
C SER A 149 -9.78 6.26 15.31
N GLY A 150 -8.62 5.63 15.35
CA GLY A 150 -8.46 4.23 15.01
C GLY A 150 -8.25 3.96 13.53
N HIS A 151 -8.01 5.00 12.71
CA HIS A 151 -7.72 4.80 11.29
C HIS A 151 -6.43 4.00 11.10
N ARG A 152 -6.39 3.20 10.04
CA ARG A 152 -5.28 2.30 9.74
C ARG A 152 -4.38 2.85 8.64
N ALA A 153 -3.13 2.37 8.62
CA ALA A 153 -2.17 2.66 7.57
C ALA A 153 -2.66 2.24 6.17
N ALA A 154 -3.45 1.16 6.09
CA ALA A 154 -4.18 0.79 4.87
C ALA A 154 -5.64 1.29 4.93
N PRO A 155 -6.18 1.86 3.83
CA PRO A 155 -7.56 2.30 3.80
C PRO A 155 -8.54 1.12 3.82
N SER A 156 -9.66 1.31 4.51
CA SER A 156 -10.73 0.32 4.61
C SER A 156 -12.08 0.91 4.21
N GLY A 157 -12.87 0.15 3.45
CA GLY A 157 -14.20 0.55 3.03
C GLY A 157 -15.09 0.82 4.24
N ARG A 158 -15.55 2.06 4.41
CA ARG A 158 -16.39 2.48 5.57
C ARG A 158 -15.79 2.14 6.95
N GLY A 159 -14.47 1.90 7.03
CA GLY A 159 -13.79 1.53 8.28
C GLY A 159 -14.22 0.16 8.84
N THR A 160 -14.51 -0.82 7.98
CA THR A 160 -14.87 -2.18 8.40
C THR A 160 -13.71 -2.97 8.99
N TYR A 161 -12.49 -2.74 8.50
CA TYR A 161 -11.25 -3.43 8.88
C TYR A 161 -11.44 -4.95 9.03
N PRO A 162 -11.80 -5.66 7.94
CA PRO A 162 -12.07 -7.09 7.98
C PRO A 162 -10.81 -7.95 8.18
N HIS A 163 -9.62 -7.34 8.05
CA HIS A 163 -8.34 -8.03 8.05
C HIS A 163 -7.68 -8.12 9.42
N THR A 164 -7.08 -9.28 9.69
CA THR A 164 -6.22 -9.55 10.85
C THR A 164 -4.83 -9.94 10.33
N LEU A 165 -3.77 -9.30 10.84
CA LEU A 165 -2.40 -9.73 10.58
C LEU A 165 -1.97 -10.75 11.64
N TYR A 166 -1.75 -11.98 11.21
CA TYR A 166 -0.99 -12.94 12.00
C TYR A 166 0.46 -12.97 11.51
N ALA A 167 1.42 -13.09 12.41
CA ALA A 167 2.83 -13.25 12.10
C ALA A 167 3.27 -14.66 12.52
N VAL A 168 3.65 -15.47 11.54
CA VAL A 168 4.43 -16.70 11.79
C VAL A 168 5.88 -16.28 11.89
N VAL A 169 6.39 -16.25 13.12
CA VAL A 169 7.77 -15.86 13.45
C VAL A 169 8.64 -17.10 13.53
N ARG A 170 9.75 -17.11 12.79
CA ARG A 170 10.80 -18.14 12.86
C ARG A 170 12.11 -17.60 13.39
N ASN A 171 12.50 -16.39 12.98
CA ASN A 171 13.76 -15.77 13.41
C ASN A 171 13.65 -14.24 13.48
N VAL A 172 13.26 -13.74 14.66
CA VAL A 172 13.19 -12.30 14.97
C VAL A 172 13.92 -12.06 16.29
N GLU A 173 14.74 -11.00 16.35
CA GLU A 173 15.48 -10.66 17.56
C GLU A 173 14.54 -10.34 18.73
N GLY A 174 14.68 -11.08 19.83
CA GLY A 174 13.90 -10.84 21.05
C GLY A 174 12.44 -11.32 20.99
N VAL A 175 12.05 -12.05 19.95
CA VAL A 175 10.72 -12.67 19.83
C VAL A 175 10.93 -14.17 19.61
N GLU A 176 10.32 -14.99 20.46
CA GLU A 176 10.41 -16.44 20.30
C GLU A 176 9.70 -16.91 19.02
N PRO A 177 10.12 -18.03 18.42
CA PRO A 177 9.38 -18.61 17.30
C PRO A 177 7.95 -18.98 17.69
N GLY A 178 6.99 -18.65 16.82
CA GLY A 178 5.59 -18.96 17.07
C GLY A 178 4.60 -18.22 16.18
N LEU A 179 3.31 -18.42 16.44
CA LEU A 179 2.22 -17.67 15.82
C LEU A 179 1.81 -16.51 16.74
N TYR A 180 1.79 -15.31 16.16
CA TYR A 180 1.38 -14.10 16.86
C TYR A 180 0.24 -13.41 16.12
N ARG A 181 -0.70 -12.80 16.82
CA ARG A 181 -1.69 -11.89 16.25
C ARG A 181 -1.28 -10.45 16.55
N TYR A 182 -1.19 -9.61 15.52
CA TYR A 182 -0.96 -8.20 15.70
C TYR A 182 -2.20 -7.52 16.27
N GLU A 183 -2.00 -6.71 17.32
CA GLU A 183 -3.03 -5.91 17.98
C GLU A 183 -2.81 -4.43 17.63
N PRO A 184 -3.53 -3.90 16.63
CA PRO A 184 -3.25 -2.57 16.15
C PRO A 184 -3.53 -1.43 17.13
N ALA A 185 -4.45 -1.64 18.10
CA ALA A 185 -4.85 -0.62 19.07
C ALA A 185 -3.81 -0.39 20.17
N THR A 186 -3.07 -1.46 20.52
CA THR A 186 -1.98 -1.41 21.52
C THR A 186 -0.61 -1.44 20.87
N HIS A 187 -0.54 -1.60 19.54
CA HIS A 187 0.70 -1.81 18.80
C HIS A 187 1.58 -2.90 19.46
N SER A 188 1.01 -4.08 19.61
CA SER A 188 1.67 -5.22 20.25
C SER A 188 1.32 -6.53 19.53
N LEU A 189 1.97 -7.63 19.93
CA LEU A 189 1.69 -8.98 19.47
C LEU A 189 1.07 -9.79 20.60
N SER A 190 -0.07 -10.42 20.33
CA SER A 190 -0.63 -11.49 21.17
C SER A 190 -0.03 -12.83 20.75
N ASP A 191 0.56 -13.57 21.69
CA ASP A 191 1.07 -14.93 21.47
C ASP A 191 -0.09 -15.92 21.44
N MET A 192 -0.22 -16.65 20.33
CA MET A 192 -1.32 -17.60 20.10
C MET A 192 -1.04 -19.00 20.68
N GLY A 193 0.11 -19.21 21.33
CA GLY A 193 0.48 -20.48 21.96
C GLY A 193 0.89 -21.58 20.98
N VAL A 194 1.23 -21.21 19.74
CA VAL A 194 1.62 -22.14 18.67
C VAL A 194 3.12 -21.96 18.37
N ALA A 195 3.97 -22.55 19.20
CA ALA A 195 5.44 -22.42 19.09
C ALA A 195 6.01 -23.04 17.79
N ASP A 196 5.35 -24.06 17.25
CA ASP A 196 5.73 -24.76 16.01
C ASP A 196 5.04 -24.20 14.75
N ALA A 197 4.55 -22.95 14.80
CA ALA A 197 3.80 -22.33 13.70
C ALA A 197 4.51 -22.35 12.34
N GLY A 198 5.85 -22.25 12.35
CA GLY A 198 6.65 -22.34 11.14
C GLY A 198 6.54 -23.69 10.44
N ASP A 199 6.54 -24.79 11.21
CA ASP A 199 6.42 -26.16 10.70
C ASP A 199 4.98 -26.47 10.28
N LYS A 200 4.00 -26.00 11.05
CA LYS A 200 2.56 -26.07 10.71
C LYS A 200 2.24 -25.35 9.39
N LEU A 201 2.78 -24.14 9.19
CA LEU A 201 2.61 -23.43 7.92
C LEU A 201 3.22 -24.22 6.75
N ASN A 202 4.35 -24.92 6.97
CA ASN A 202 4.95 -25.77 5.96
C ASN A 202 4.11 -27.03 5.68
N ALA A 203 3.47 -27.60 6.70
CA ALA A 203 2.53 -28.72 6.56
C ALA A 203 1.32 -28.35 5.69
N ALA A 204 0.93 -27.06 5.65
CA ALA A 204 -0.08 -26.53 4.73
C ALA A 204 0.36 -26.46 3.25
N LYS A 205 1.56 -26.96 2.92
CA LYS A 205 2.12 -27.03 1.55
C LYS A 205 2.18 -25.68 0.86
N VAL A 206 2.56 -24.64 1.61
CA VAL A 206 2.83 -23.30 1.07
C VAL A 206 4.06 -23.32 0.15
N GLN A 207 4.23 -22.29 -0.67
CA GLN A 207 5.37 -22.16 -1.58
C GLN A 207 6.71 -21.95 -0.83
N ASP A 208 7.83 -22.32 -1.46
CA ASP A 208 9.18 -22.30 -0.87
C ASP A 208 9.60 -20.92 -0.31
N ASN A 209 9.11 -19.83 -0.90
CA ASN A 209 9.31 -18.48 -0.38
C ASN A 209 8.72 -18.31 1.03
N SER A 210 7.52 -18.83 1.29
CA SER A 210 6.88 -18.80 2.61
C SER A 210 7.49 -19.82 3.57
N GLN A 211 8.03 -20.93 3.06
CA GLN A 211 8.65 -21.96 3.90
C GLN A 211 9.96 -21.50 4.55
N ASN A 212 10.76 -20.72 3.81
CA ASN A 212 12.13 -20.36 4.21
C ASN A 212 12.29 -18.93 4.75
N ALA A 213 11.22 -18.15 4.80
CA ALA A 213 11.26 -16.79 5.31
C ALA A 213 11.34 -16.74 6.84
N PRO A 214 12.14 -15.83 7.42
CA PRO A 214 12.23 -15.65 8.88
C PRO A 214 10.90 -15.18 9.49
N VAL A 215 10.05 -14.50 8.71
CA VAL A 215 8.68 -14.14 9.09
C VAL A 215 7.74 -14.32 7.90
N VAL A 216 6.52 -14.78 8.15
CA VAL A 216 5.41 -14.74 7.20
C VAL A 216 4.23 -14.02 7.83
N ILE A 217 3.76 -12.94 7.22
CA ILE A 217 2.47 -12.36 7.57
C ILE A 217 1.39 -13.20 6.88
N VAL A 218 0.48 -13.74 7.68
CA VAL A 218 -0.73 -14.42 7.24
C VAL A 218 -1.86 -13.41 7.37
N LEU A 219 -2.32 -12.91 6.22
CA LEU A 219 -3.42 -11.95 6.15
C LEU A 219 -4.74 -12.73 6.15
N SER A 220 -5.41 -12.72 7.30
CA SER A 220 -6.69 -13.38 7.51
C SER A 220 -7.83 -12.39 7.37
N THR A 221 -8.96 -12.82 6.79
CA THR A 221 -10.09 -11.98 6.41
C THR A 221 -11.38 -12.53 7.00
N ALA A 222 -12.05 -11.73 7.82
CA ALA A 222 -13.39 -12.00 8.30
C ALA A 222 -14.42 -11.31 7.40
N TYR A 223 -14.81 -11.93 6.28
CA TYR A 223 -15.72 -11.33 5.28
C TYR A 223 -17.05 -10.85 5.87
N ALA A 224 -17.57 -11.53 6.89
CA ALA A 224 -18.77 -11.12 7.62
C ALA A 224 -18.71 -9.68 8.17
N LYS A 225 -17.52 -9.18 8.55
CA LYS A 225 -17.34 -7.77 8.96
C LYS A 225 -17.62 -6.79 7.80
N SER A 226 -17.24 -7.17 6.58
CA SER A 226 -17.51 -6.40 5.37
C SER A 226 -18.97 -6.51 4.95
N GLU A 227 -19.58 -7.70 5.04
CA GLU A 227 -21.00 -7.94 4.68
C GLU A 227 -21.95 -7.04 5.46
N ALA A 228 -21.67 -6.81 6.75
CA ALA A 228 -22.46 -5.91 7.59
C ALA A 228 -22.55 -4.46 7.06
N LYS A 229 -21.63 -4.04 6.18
CA LYS A 229 -21.60 -2.69 5.55
C LYS A 229 -21.75 -2.72 4.03
N PHE A 230 -21.50 -3.87 3.40
CA PHE A 230 -21.49 -4.09 1.96
C PHE A 230 -22.11 -5.46 1.62
N PRO A 231 -23.42 -5.66 1.80
CA PRO A 231 -24.06 -6.97 1.63
C PRO A 231 -23.84 -7.57 0.24
N ASP A 232 -23.84 -6.74 -0.80
CA ASP A 232 -23.72 -7.21 -2.19
C ASP A 232 -22.27 -7.21 -2.73
N SER A 233 -21.29 -6.77 -1.94
CA SER A 233 -19.91 -6.57 -2.43
C SER A 233 -18.83 -6.73 -1.36
N ALA A 234 -19.12 -7.49 -0.30
CA ALA A 234 -18.23 -7.66 0.85
C ALA A 234 -16.87 -8.24 0.46
N GLU A 235 -16.86 -9.33 -0.31
CA GLU A 235 -15.64 -9.99 -0.80
C GLU A 235 -14.79 -9.03 -1.62
N MET A 236 -15.41 -8.38 -2.63
CA MET A 236 -14.72 -7.41 -3.48
C MET A 236 -14.07 -6.27 -2.67
N ASN A 237 -14.79 -5.69 -1.69
CA ASN A 237 -14.23 -4.61 -0.88
C ASN A 237 -13.11 -5.10 0.04
N ALA A 238 -13.26 -6.29 0.64
CA ALA A 238 -12.23 -6.89 1.47
C ALA A 238 -10.97 -7.23 0.67
N ASP A 239 -11.10 -7.77 -0.54
CA ASP A 239 -9.97 -8.10 -1.41
C ASP A 239 -9.23 -6.86 -1.93
N LEU A 240 -9.96 -5.80 -2.26
CA LEU A 240 -9.34 -4.50 -2.58
C LEU A 240 -8.52 -3.98 -1.41
N GLU A 241 -9.05 -4.07 -0.19
CA GLU A 241 -8.31 -3.72 1.03
C GLU A 241 -7.07 -4.60 1.25
N ALA A 242 -7.16 -5.91 1.00
CA ALA A 242 -6.01 -6.81 1.04
C ALA A 242 -4.91 -6.36 0.07
N GLY A 243 -5.28 -5.90 -1.12
CA GLY A 243 -4.37 -5.30 -2.10
C GLY A 243 -3.65 -4.06 -1.58
N HIS A 244 -4.36 -3.17 -0.88
CA HIS A 244 -3.76 -1.98 -0.26
C HIS A 244 -2.74 -2.37 0.82
N ILE A 245 -3.11 -3.30 1.70
CA ILE A 245 -2.21 -3.83 2.75
C ILE A 245 -0.96 -4.43 2.12
N GLY A 246 -1.13 -5.31 1.13
CA GLY A 246 -0.02 -5.96 0.43
C GLY A 246 0.93 -4.95 -0.23
N GLN A 247 0.40 -3.90 -0.84
CA GLN A 247 1.23 -2.86 -1.46
C GLN A 247 1.95 -2.00 -0.42
N ASN A 248 1.32 -1.66 0.71
CA ASN A 248 2.01 -0.97 1.82
C ASN A 248 3.21 -1.80 2.31
N LEU A 249 3.02 -3.11 2.53
CA LEU A 249 4.07 -4.02 2.98
C LEU A 249 5.21 -4.13 1.95
N TYR A 250 4.89 -4.12 0.66
CA TYR A 250 5.90 -4.05 -0.40
C TYR A 250 6.77 -2.80 -0.29
N LEU A 251 6.16 -1.63 -0.15
CA LEU A 251 6.88 -0.36 -0.08
C LEU A 251 7.68 -0.23 1.21
N GLN A 252 7.10 -0.66 2.33
CA GLN A 252 7.77 -0.67 3.63
C GLN A 252 8.99 -1.60 3.62
N ALA A 253 8.87 -2.79 3.01
CA ALA A 253 10.00 -3.71 2.89
C ALA A 253 11.16 -3.08 2.10
N GLU A 254 10.90 -2.40 0.97
CA GLU A 254 11.96 -1.71 0.22
C GLU A 254 12.59 -0.57 1.03
N SER A 255 11.78 0.20 1.78
CA SER A 255 12.31 1.25 2.66
C SER A 255 13.20 0.71 3.77
N LEU A 256 12.98 -0.53 4.22
CA LEU A 256 13.80 -1.21 5.23
C LEU A 256 14.98 -1.99 4.62
N GLY A 257 15.11 -2.02 3.29
CA GLY A 257 16.09 -2.85 2.61
C GLY A 257 15.79 -4.36 2.65
N LEU A 258 14.56 -4.74 3.02
CA LEU A 258 14.09 -6.12 3.06
C LEU A 258 13.61 -6.60 1.68
N GLY A 259 13.39 -7.91 1.59
CA GLY A 259 12.70 -8.54 0.49
C GLY A 259 11.34 -9.07 0.95
N THR A 260 10.34 -8.96 0.08
CA THR A 260 9.03 -9.58 0.30
C THR A 260 8.37 -10.00 -1.01
N VAL A 261 7.38 -10.87 -0.90
CA VAL A 261 6.46 -11.20 -1.98
C VAL A 261 5.07 -11.49 -1.44
N VAL A 262 4.03 -10.95 -2.07
CA VAL A 262 2.66 -11.38 -1.81
C VAL A 262 2.38 -12.66 -2.59
N THR A 263 1.93 -13.70 -1.90
CA THR A 263 1.48 -14.96 -2.49
C THR A 263 -0.01 -15.16 -2.25
N GLY A 264 -0.72 -15.59 -3.30
CA GLY A 264 -2.11 -16.08 -3.25
C GLY A 264 -2.26 -17.55 -3.68
N GLY A 265 -1.17 -18.21 -4.06
CA GLY A 265 -1.16 -19.60 -4.53
C GLY A 265 -0.93 -20.58 -3.38
N PHE A 266 -1.93 -20.78 -2.53
CA PHE A 266 -1.97 -21.73 -1.42
C PHE A 266 -3.42 -22.14 -1.13
N SER A 267 -3.65 -23.12 -0.24
CA SER A 267 -5.00 -23.47 0.24
C SER A 267 -5.31 -22.72 1.53
N SER A 268 -6.29 -21.80 1.49
CA SER A 268 -6.75 -21.07 2.69
C SER A 268 -7.16 -22.05 3.80
N ASP A 269 -8.02 -23.02 3.49
CA ASP A 269 -8.50 -24.03 4.44
C ASP A 269 -7.36 -24.79 5.12
N SER A 270 -6.30 -25.10 4.36
CA SER A 270 -5.14 -25.79 4.90
C SER A 270 -4.36 -24.90 5.88
N VAL A 271 -4.17 -23.62 5.54
CA VAL A 271 -3.48 -22.68 6.44
C VAL A 271 -4.29 -22.46 7.71
N VAL A 272 -5.60 -22.23 7.59
CA VAL A 272 -6.54 -22.08 8.72
C VAL A 272 -6.46 -23.30 9.63
N SER A 273 -6.58 -24.51 9.06
CA SER A 273 -6.56 -25.76 9.83
C SER A 273 -5.22 -26.02 10.53
N GLU A 274 -4.10 -25.85 9.83
CA GLU A 274 -2.77 -26.19 10.37
C GLU A 274 -2.32 -25.21 11.46
N LEU A 275 -2.59 -23.92 11.27
CA LEU A 275 -2.31 -22.87 12.26
C LEU A 275 -3.38 -22.77 13.36
N GLY A 276 -4.53 -23.43 13.18
CA GLY A 276 -5.64 -23.40 14.12
C GLY A 276 -6.31 -22.03 14.21
N LEU A 277 -6.38 -21.28 13.09
CA LEU A 277 -7.07 -19.99 13.02
C LEU A 277 -8.59 -20.15 13.16
N ASP A 278 -9.31 -19.03 13.29
CA ASP A 278 -10.78 -19.07 13.31
C ASP A 278 -11.30 -19.69 11.99
N PRO A 279 -12.09 -20.78 12.03
CA PRO A 279 -12.66 -21.41 10.84
C PRO A 279 -13.63 -20.52 10.05
N ASN A 280 -14.09 -19.39 10.61
CA ASN A 280 -14.92 -18.41 9.91
C ASN A 280 -14.10 -17.34 9.17
N GLU A 281 -12.78 -17.32 9.34
CA GLU A 281 -11.90 -16.45 8.58
C GLU A 281 -11.31 -17.20 7.37
N SER A 282 -10.93 -16.45 6.35
CA SER A 282 -10.20 -16.96 5.18
C SER A 282 -8.86 -16.27 5.05
N VAL A 283 -7.81 -17.01 4.71
CA VAL A 283 -6.49 -16.44 4.46
C VAL A 283 -6.42 -15.94 3.02
N THR A 284 -6.37 -14.62 2.85
CA THR A 284 -6.33 -13.97 1.53
C THR A 284 -4.91 -13.90 0.99
N TYR A 285 -3.91 -13.57 1.83
CA TYR A 285 -2.50 -13.52 1.44
C TYR A 285 -1.57 -14.19 2.44
N LEU A 286 -0.50 -14.77 1.91
CA LEU A 286 0.74 -15.01 2.63
C LEU A 286 1.78 -13.99 2.15
N ILE A 287 2.49 -13.38 3.07
CA ILE A 287 3.44 -12.31 2.78
C ILE A 287 4.74 -12.59 3.54
N PRO A 288 5.58 -13.52 3.04
CA PRO A 288 6.92 -13.72 3.56
C PRO A 288 7.78 -12.47 3.41
N PHE A 289 8.64 -12.22 4.40
CA PHE A 289 9.68 -11.22 4.27
C PHE A 289 10.93 -11.58 5.06
N GLY A 290 12.05 -11.00 4.65
CA GLY A 290 13.35 -11.21 5.28
C GLY A 290 14.45 -10.43 4.56
N HIS A 291 15.69 -10.54 5.04
CA HIS A 291 16.85 -10.01 4.32
C HIS A 291 16.98 -10.72 2.97
N PRO A 292 17.05 -10.00 1.83
CA PRO A 292 17.06 -10.64 0.53
C PRO A 292 18.35 -11.44 0.33
N ALA A 293 18.23 -12.71 -0.06
CA ALA A 293 19.37 -13.49 -0.51
C ALA A 293 19.81 -13.04 -1.91
N ALA A 294 21.09 -13.21 -2.23
CA ALA A 294 21.57 -13.00 -3.59
C ALA A 294 20.77 -13.88 -4.57
N GLU A 295 20.32 -13.30 -5.68
CA GLU A 295 19.71 -14.09 -6.76
C GLU A 295 20.75 -15.09 -7.24
N VAL A 296 20.47 -16.38 -7.08
CA VAL A 296 21.19 -17.41 -7.81
C VAL A 296 20.76 -17.22 -9.25
N GLU A 297 21.62 -16.64 -10.10
CA GLU A 297 21.39 -16.61 -11.53
C GLU A 297 21.06 -18.04 -11.97
N ALA A 298 19.81 -18.25 -12.37
CA ALA A 298 19.41 -19.51 -12.97
C ALA A 298 20.22 -19.63 -14.26
N VAL A 299 21.23 -20.51 -14.26
CA VAL A 299 21.92 -20.92 -15.47
C VAL A 299 20.87 -21.65 -16.32
N HIS A 300 20.30 -20.92 -17.28
CA HIS A 300 19.44 -21.48 -18.33
C HIS A 300 20.26 -22.06 -19.47
#